data_AF-A0A955PCV7-F1
#
_entry.id   AF-A0A955PCV7-F1
#
_cell.length_a   1.000
_cell.length_b   1.000
_cell.length_c   1.000
_cell.angle_alpha   90.00
_cell.angle_beta   90.00
_cell.angle_gamma   90.00
#
_symmetry.space_group_name_H-M   'P 1'
#
loop_
_entity.id
_entity.type
_entity.pdbx_description
1 polymer ?
#
loop_
_entity_poly.entity_id
_entity_poly.type
_entity_poly.pdbx_seq_one_letter_code
_entity_poly.pdbx_strand_id
1 'polypeptide(L)'
;EKKDRELKNDCLRTVERAEKAEDWWRVREFAIHGTSFWPEEEAFQEALLTAEDHLFGEVVDQEETAPPLEDISSEQVEVLRRKIVSESEKSFTPTARSREEIQTAEANRRNRTLDYLVFGDTSVSDVSERSAKTAIVHGGDAPAALAFFQAAESLMRGATLLFGNDLGVEDAIQTYAKIEKENPEALSRRDYLKWADLYSKKDREDKAIELLQSHGIDDEGRIEKYEKRWAKGIVNRCRDLPPSKERIQALEYVTTSFPDTSAAREADQLLREMPRTDQSLIRVQREDLKAYRTELVDAGFNLPIQWWDDEKGNGELGEDSLYWNDEEAAIWYRVTSKSPWRKIDQSDLAKDRIRAVFVQVENRAVARAMKQDRSLGRRFPLEIEGALGDGSYITPQLVEYDLSDPDDLYYE
;
A
#
# COMPACT_ATOMS: atom_id res chain seq x y z
N GLU A 1 16.90 -31.87 19.90
CA GLU A 1 17.66 -32.13 21.14
C GLU A 1 18.86 -31.20 21.36
N LYS A 2 20.00 -31.35 20.66
CA LYS A 2 21.17 -30.46 20.93
C LYS A 2 20.86 -28.97 20.72
N LYS A 3 20.27 -28.62 19.56
CA LYS A 3 19.86 -27.24 19.23
C LYS A 3 18.76 -26.71 20.16
N ASP A 4 17.87 -27.59 20.59
CA ASP A 4 16.77 -27.27 21.50
C ASP A 4 17.33 -26.93 22.90
N ARG A 5 18.30 -27.72 23.39
CA ARG A 5 19.04 -27.43 24.62
C ARG A 5 19.86 -26.13 24.54
N GLU A 6 20.49 -25.86 23.39
CA GLU A 6 21.22 -24.61 23.16
C GLU A 6 20.27 -23.40 23.18
N LEU A 7 19.12 -23.49 22.49
CA LEU A 7 18.10 -22.45 22.48
C LEU A 7 17.50 -22.20 23.87
N LYS A 8 17.20 -23.27 24.62
CA LYS A 8 16.73 -23.16 26.01
C LYS A 8 17.72 -22.41 26.89
N ASN A 9 19.01 -22.79 26.83
CA ASN A 9 20.06 -22.15 27.60
C ASN A 9 20.29 -20.68 27.18
N ASP A 10 20.14 -20.35 25.91
CA ASP A 10 20.22 -18.98 25.42
C ASP A 10 19.05 -18.13 25.92
N CYS A 11 17.85 -18.71 25.95
CA CYS A 11 16.65 -18.06 26.48
C CYS A 11 16.81 -17.79 28.00
N LEU A 12 17.23 -18.79 28.79
CA LEU A 12 17.51 -18.62 30.22
C LEU A 12 18.58 -17.55 30.50
N ARG A 13 19.67 -17.53 29.72
CA ARG A 13 20.71 -16.49 29.83
C ARG A 13 20.18 -15.09 29.49
N THR A 14 19.19 -15.01 28.62
CA THR A 14 18.55 -13.74 28.22
C THR A 14 17.63 -13.24 29.32
N VAL A 15 16.85 -14.13 29.94
CA VAL A 15 16.05 -13.85 31.14
C VAL A 15 16.95 -13.33 32.27
N GLU A 16 18.02 -14.06 32.61
CA GLU A 16 18.96 -13.67 33.69
C GLU A 16 19.62 -12.30 33.43
N ARG A 17 19.96 -12.00 32.16
CA ARG A 17 20.52 -10.68 31.78
C ARG A 17 19.49 -9.57 31.90
N ALA A 18 18.23 -9.84 31.55
CA ALA A 18 17.15 -8.87 31.66
C ALA A 18 16.79 -8.61 33.14
N GLU A 19 16.77 -9.65 33.98
CA GLU A 19 16.60 -9.53 35.44
C GLU A 19 17.70 -8.66 36.06
N LYS A 20 18.97 -8.93 35.72
CA LYS A 20 20.12 -8.11 36.17
C LYS A 20 20.06 -6.66 35.70
N ALA A 21 19.34 -6.38 34.62
CA ALA A 21 19.12 -5.05 34.09
C ALA A 21 17.83 -4.40 34.62
N GLU A 22 17.08 -5.09 35.48
CA GLU A 22 15.76 -4.67 35.99
C GLU A 22 14.73 -4.38 34.86
N ASP A 23 14.90 -5.00 33.69
CA ASP A 23 14.00 -4.87 32.53
C ASP A 23 12.85 -5.89 32.63
N TRP A 24 11.97 -5.69 33.61
CA TRP A 24 10.93 -6.65 33.99
C TRP A 24 9.93 -6.98 32.88
N TRP A 25 9.67 -6.05 31.96
CA TRP A 25 8.85 -6.31 30.77
C TRP A 25 9.48 -7.35 29.85
N ARG A 26 10.80 -7.26 29.69
CA ARG A 26 11.57 -8.21 28.89
C ARG A 26 11.71 -9.55 29.59
N VAL A 27 11.92 -9.58 30.90
CA VAL A 27 11.88 -10.81 31.71
C VAL A 27 10.55 -11.54 31.49
N ARG A 28 9.43 -10.82 31.62
CA ARG A 28 8.08 -11.35 31.39
C ARG A 28 7.88 -11.92 29.98
N GLU A 29 8.30 -11.18 28.96
CA GLU A 29 8.16 -11.62 27.55
C GLU A 29 8.93 -12.93 27.29
N PHE A 30 10.21 -13.00 27.68
CA PHE A 30 11.01 -14.21 27.49
C PHE A 30 10.54 -15.38 28.35
N ALA A 31 10.03 -15.12 29.56
CA ALA A 31 9.48 -16.14 30.44
C ALA A 31 8.16 -16.75 29.89
N ILE A 32 7.28 -15.95 29.28
CA ILE A 32 6.07 -16.44 28.59
C ILE A 32 6.44 -17.36 27.41
N HIS A 33 7.43 -16.95 26.61
CA HIS A 33 7.90 -17.78 25.52
C HIS A 33 8.56 -19.07 26.05
N GLY A 34 9.40 -18.97 27.07
CA GLY A 34 10.06 -20.11 27.70
C GLY A 34 9.09 -21.14 28.27
N THR A 35 8.07 -20.70 29.02
CA THR A 35 7.01 -21.58 29.56
C THR A 35 6.17 -22.25 28.47
N SER A 36 6.01 -21.61 27.31
CA SER A 36 5.27 -22.19 26.18
C SER A 36 6.07 -23.28 25.45
N PHE A 37 7.39 -23.11 25.33
CA PHE A 37 8.27 -24.04 24.60
C PHE A 37 8.84 -25.16 25.50
N TRP A 38 9.08 -24.89 26.78
CA TRP A 38 9.61 -25.83 27.78
C TRP A 38 8.80 -25.75 29.07
N PRO A 39 7.54 -26.22 29.07
CA PRO A 39 6.64 -26.12 30.22
C PRO A 39 7.15 -26.86 31.46
N GLU A 40 8.02 -27.86 31.28
CA GLU A 40 8.70 -28.60 32.33
C GLU A 40 9.87 -27.85 33.01
N GLU A 41 10.29 -26.70 32.49
CA GLU A 41 11.40 -25.92 33.04
C GLU A 41 10.88 -24.86 34.02
N GLU A 42 10.95 -25.17 35.32
CA GLU A 42 10.46 -24.33 36.43
C GLU A 42 11.06 -22.92 36.42
N ALA A 43 12.30 -22.75 35.95
CA ALA A 43 12.98 -21.46 35.89
C ALA A 43 12.23 -20.39 35.07
N PHE A 44 11.48 -20.78 34.03
CA PHE A 44 10.65 -19.82 33.28
C PHE A 44 9.37 -19.45 34.02
N GLN A 45 8.81 -20.35 34.83
CA GLN A 45 7.63 -20.06 35.65
C GLN A 45 7.98 -19.12 36.80
N GLU A 46 9.13 -19.35 37.46
CA GLU A 46 9.64 -18.49 38.53
C GLU A 46 9.96 -17.08 38.01
N ALA A 47 10.62 -16.97 36.84
CA ALA A 47 10.92 -15.68 36.21
C ALA A 47 9.65 -14.93 35.80
N LEU A 48 8.62 -15.64 35.35
CA LEU A 48 7.33 -15.04 34.99
C LEU A 48 6.62 -14.45 36.21
N LEU A 49 6.51 -15.23 37.29
CA LEU A 49 5.90 -14.78 38.56
C LEU A 49 6.65 -13.57 39.12
N THR A 50 7.98 -13.64 39.17
CA THR A 50 8.83 -12.55 39.65
C THR A 50 8.63 -11.28 38.81
N ALA A 51 8.56 -11.39 37.48
CA ALA A 51 8.32 -10.25 36.63
C ALA A 51 6.89 -9.68 36.79
N GLU A 52 5.89 -10.52 37.03
CA GLU A 52 4.52 -10.07 37.27
C GLU A 52 4.39 -9.35 38.62
N ASP A 53 5.05 -9.83 39.67
CA ASP A 53 5.15 -9.13 40.95
C ASP A 53 5.83 -7.76 40.80
N HIS A 54 6.91 -7.66 40.03
CA HIS A 54 7.59 -6.38 39.80
C HIS A 54 6.82 -5.40 38.92
N LEU A 55 6.05 -5.90 37.94
CA LEU A 55 5.31 -5.06 37.00
C LEU A 55 3.94 -4.62 37.52
N PHE A 56 3.32 -5.46 38.35
CA PHE A 56 1.92 -5.32 38.74
C PHE A 56 1.70 -5.40 40.26
N GLY A 57 2.74 -5.71 41.04
CA GLY A 57 2.70 -5.77 42.50
C GLY A 57 2.74 -4.40 43.16
N GLU A 58 1.63 -3.67 43.06
CA GLU A 58 1.27 -2.67 44.07
C GLU A 58 -0.25 -2.75 44.34
N VAL A 59 -0.66 -3.77 45.11
CA VAL A 59 -1.93 -3.78 45.83
C VAL A 59 -1.68 -4.33 47.24
N VAL A 60 -1.53 -3.38 48.17
CA VAL A 60 -1.95 -3.39 49.58
C VAL A 60 -1.54 -4.60 50.43
N ASP A 61 -0.63 -4.33 51.38
CA ASP A 61 -0.51 -5.07 52.65
C ASP A 61 -1.89 -5.22 53.32
N GLN A 62 -2.44 -6.43 53.28
CA GLN A 62 -3.29 -6.93 54.36
C GLN A 62 -2.76 -8.31 54.75
N GLU A 63 -2.04 -8.34 55.87
CA GLU A 63 -1.93 -9.51 56.72
C GLU A 63 -3.35 -9.96 57.12
N GLU A 64 -3.95 -10.86 56.34
CA GLU A 64 -5.06 -11.69 56.81
C GLU A 64 -4.52 -13.10 57.02
N THR A 65 -4.32 -13.44 58.29
CA THR A 65 -4.04 -14.78 58.78
C THR A 65 -5.00 -15.80 58.14
N ALA A 66 -4.45 -16.76 57.41
CA ALA A 66 -5.21 -17.86 56.83
C ALA A 66 -5.91 -18.67 57.93
N PRO A 67 -7.26 -18.83 57.89
CA PRO A 67 -7.93 -19.83 58.71
C PRO A 67 -7.66 -21.23 58.12
N PRO A 68 -7.75 -22.29 58.94
CA PRO A 68 -7.50 -23.64 58.46
C PRO A 68 -8.55 -24.05 57.41
N LEU A 69 -8.10 -24.78 56.39
CA LEU A 69 -8.91 -25.36 55.32
C LEU A 69 -10.00 -26.28 55.92
N GLU A 70 -11.24 -25.77 55.97
CA GLU A 70 -12.44 -26.61 56.03
C GLU A 70 -13.01 -26.78 54.62
N ASP A 71 -13.43 -28.00 54.31
CA ASP A 71 -13.96 -28.41 53.02
C ASP A 71 -15.13 -27.50 52.57
N ILE A 72 -14.89 -26.75 51.51
CA ILE A 72 -15.88 -25.88 50.88
C ILE A 72 -16.94 -26.76 50.20
N SER A 73 -18.19 -26.68 50.68
CA SER A 73 -19.30 -27.43 50.08
C SER A 73 -19.64 -26.91 48.68
N SER A 74 -20.19 -27.77 47.83
CA SER A 74 -20.55 -27.48 46.43
C SER A 74 -21.47 -26.26 46.24
N GLU A 75 -22.22 -25.87 47.26
CA GLU A 75 -23.10 -24.69 47.25
C GLU A 75 -22.32 -23.37 47.35
N GLN A 76 -21.23 -23.33 48.13
CA GLN A 76 -20.38 -22.14 48.25
C GLN A 76 -19.54 -21.91 46.98
N VAL A 77 -19.17 -22.98 46.27
CA VAL A 77 -18.52 -22.91 44.95
C VAL A 77 -19.47 -22.33 43.89
N GLU A 78 -20.75 -22.68 43.92
CA GLU A 78 -21.74 -22.08 43.00
C GLU A 78 -22.00 -20.60 43.30
N VAL A 79 -22.04 -20.21 44.57
CA VAL A 79 -22.17 -18.80 44.96
C VAL A 79 -20.94 -18.01 44.53
N LEU A 80 -19.74 -18.54 44.71
CA LEU A 80 -18.50 -17.92 44.23
C LEU A 80 -18.46 -17.84 42.70
N ARG A 81 -18.88 -18.88 41.97
CA ARG A 81 -18.99 -18.83 40.50
C ARG A 81 -19.99 -17.77 40.02
N ARG A 82 -21.16 -17.67 40.66
CA ARG A 82 -22.13 -16.59 40.32
C ARG A 82 -21.60 -15.22 40.68
N LYS A 83 -20.82 -15.09 41.76
CA LYS A 83 -20.20 -13.83 42.17
C LYS A 83 -19.10 -13.40 41.20
N ILE A 84 -18.21 -14.32 40.78
CA ILE A 84 -17.17 -14.11 39.77
C ILE A 84 -17.79 -13.75 38.40
N VAL A 85 -18.86 -14.44 37.99
CA VAL A 85 -19.59 -14.09 36.75
C VAL A 85 -20.22 -12.69 36.89
N SER A 86 -20.83 -12.36 38.04
CA SER A 86 -21.44 -11.05 38.26
C SER A 86 -20.44 -9.90 38.44
N GLU A 87 -19.22 -10.18 38.90
CA GLU A 87 -18.12 -9.22 39.04
C GLU A 87 -17.38 -9.04 37.70
N SER A 88 -17.31 -10.09 36.86
CA SER A 88 -16.82 -10.00 35.48
C SER A 88 -17.75 -9.18 34.57
N GLU A 89 -19.06 -9.16 34.86
CA GLU A 89 -20.05 -8.37 34.11
C GLU A 89 -20.19 -6.92 34.63
N LYS A 90 -19.65 -6.59 35.81
CA LYS A 90 -19.83 -5.26 36.45
C LYS A 90 -18.65 -4.30 36.36
N SER A 91 -17.49 -4.69 35.83
CA SER A 91 -16.31 -3.81 35.77
C SER A 91 -15.83 -3.39 34.37
N PHE A 92 -16.42 -3.89 33.28
CA PHE A 92 -16.10 -3.38 31.95
C PHE A 92 -16.98 -2.20 31.59
N THR A 93 -16.51 -0.99 31.94
CA THR A 93 -17.06 0.23 31.33
C THR A 93 -16.92 0.13 29.80
N PRO A 94 -17.89 0.65 29.01
CA PRO A 94 -17.80 0.67 27.55
C PRO A 94 -16.45 1.19 27.04
N THR A 95 -15.84 2.11 27.78
CA THR A 95 -14.51 2.69 27.55
C THR A 95 -13.36 1.68 27.69
N ALA A 96 -13.41 0.76 28.66
CA ALA A 96 -12.39 -0.27 28.85
C ALA A 96 -12.39 -1.28 27.69
N ARG A 97 -13.58 -1.69 27.23
CA ARG A 97 -13.74 -2.57 26.08
C ARG A 97 -13.26 -1.93 24.78
N SER A 98 -13.61 -0.67 24.52
CA SER A 98 -13.11 0.08 23.36
C SER A 98 -11.59 0.21 23.37
N ARG A 99 -10.96 0.39 24.54
CA ARG A 99 -9.49 0.44 24.68
C ARG A 99 -8.83 -0.91 24.34
N GLU A 100 -9.42 -2.00 24.80
CA GLU A 100 -8.95 -3.36 24.50
C GLU A 100 -9.05 -3.67 22.99
N GLU A 101 -10.13 -3.25 22.32
CA GLU A 101 -10.29 -3.39 20.86
C GLU A 101 -9.18 -2.64 20.09
N ILE A 102 -8.84 -1.41 20.49
CA ILE A 102 -7.71 -0.64 19.90
C ILE A 102 -6.39 -1.36 20.11
N GLN A 103 -6.12 -1.82 21.34
CA GLN A 103 -4.88 -2.51 21.67
C GLN A 103 -4.74 -3.82 20.90
N THR A 104 -5.84 -4.56 20.76
CA THR A 104 -5.89 -5.81 19.97
C THR A 104 -5.62 -5.55 18.49
N ALA A 105 -6.22 -4.51 17.91
CA ALA A 105 -5.96 -4.12 16.52
C ALA A 105 -4.50 -3.68 16.31
N GLU A 106 -3.93 -2.89 17.24
CA GLU A 106 -2.52 -2.51 17.21
C GLU A 106 -1.59 -3.73 17.36
N ALA A 107 -1.92 -4.67 18.25
CA ALA A 107 -1.15 -5.89 18.47
C ALA A 107 -1.19 -6.80 17.23
N ASN A 108 -2.37 -7.01 16.65
CA ASN A 108 -2.51 -7.75 15.39
C ASN A 108 -1.71 -7.12 14.26
N ARG A 109 -1.70 -5.78 14.17
CA ARG A 109 -0.89 -5.06 13.20
C ARG A 109 0.62 -5.30 13.43
N ARG A 110 1.08 -5.22 14.68
CA ARG A 110 2.48 -5.51 15.05
C ARG A 110 2.85 -6.95 14.73
N ASN A 111 2.00 -7.91 15.06
CA ASN A 111 2.21 -9.32 14.78
C ASN A 111 2.32 -9.57 13.27
N ARG A 112 1.39 -9.06 12.46
CA ARG A 112 1.49 -9.17 10.98
C ARG A 112 2.75 -8.51 10.42
N THR A 113 3.20 -7.41 11.02
CA THR A 113 4.44 -6.74 10.63
C THR A 113 5.66 -7.61 10.93
N LEU A 114 5.68 -8.23 12.12
CA LEU A 114 6.74 -9.14 12.55
C LEU A 114 6.73 -10.41 11.71
N ASP A 115 5.56 -10.99 11.47
CA ASP A 115 5.38 -12.17 10.63
C ASP A 115 5.87 -11.90 9.21
N TYR A 116 5.56 -10.74 8.62
CA TYR A 116 6.09 -10.37 7.32
C TYR A 116 7.61 -10.15 7.35
N LEU A 117 8.16 -9.55 8.41
CA LEU A 117 9.62 -9.37 8.54
C LEU A 117 10.35 -10.72 8.60
N VAL A 118 9.77 -11.70 9.28
CA VAL A 118 10.35 -13.03 9.48
C VAL A 118 10.09 -13.96 8.28
N PHE A 119 8.86 -14.00 7.76
CA PHE A 119 8.41 -14.99 6.78
C PHE A 119 8.07 -14.40 5.39
N GLY A 120 7.84 -13.09 5.28
CA GLY A 120 7.48 -12.41 4.03
C GLY A 120 6.05 -12.71 3.60
N ASP A 121 5.78 -12.64 2.30
CA ASP A 121 4.49 -13.07 1.72
C ASP A 121 4.36 -14.60 1.58
N THR A 122 5.44 -15.33 1.89
CA THR A 122 5.50 -16.79 1.78
C THR A 122 5.04 -17.49 3.05
N SER A 123 4.35 -18.62 2.90
CA SER A 123 3.90 -19.42 4.05
C SER A 123 5.09 -20.04 4.78
N VAL A 124 4.92 -20.35 6.08
CA VAL A 124 5.92 -21.09 6.87
C VAL A 124 6.33 -22.41 6.16
N SER A 125 5.41 -23.01 5.41
CA SER A 125 5.68 -24.22 4.63
C SER A 125 6.65 -23.98 3.47
N ASP A 126 6.52 -22.88 2.72
CA ASP A 126 7.42 -22.54 1.61
C ASP A 126 8.83 -22.18 2.09
N VAL A 127 8.93 -21.51 3.23
CA VAL A 127 10.22 -21.19 3.88
C VAL A 127 10.91 -22.46 4.35
N SER A 128 10.15 -23.42 4.88
CA SER A 128 10.68 -24.72 5.29
C SER A 128 11.14 -25.57 4.09
N GLU A 129 10.42 -25.53 2.97
CA GLU A 129 10.78 -26.24 1.74
C GLU A 129 12.03 -25.65 1.09
N ARG A 130 12.14 -24.32 1.01
CA ARG A 130 13.37 -23.65 0.55
C ARG A 130 14.55 -23.99 1.45
N SER A 131 14.33 -24.04 2.76
CA SER A 131 15.37 -24.42 3.72
C SER A 131 15.85 -25.87 3.51
N ALA A 132 14.93 -26.79 3.23
CA ALA A 132 15.25 -28.16 2.89
C ALA A 132 16.02 -28.26 1.55
N LYS A 133 15.60 -27.52 0.50
CA LYS A 133 16.29 -27.48 -0.79
C LYS A 133 17.70 -26.90 -0.67
N THR A 134 17.89 -25.82 0.08
CA THR A 134 19.21 -25.21 0.33
C THR A 134 20.10 -26.14 1.15
N ALA A 135 19.53 -26.90 2.10
CA ALA A 135 20.26 -27.94 2.84
C ALA A 135 20.75 -29.09 1.94
N ILE A 136 19.94 -29.48 0.94
CA ILE A 136 20.30 -30.49 -0.05
C ILE A 136 21.40 -29.97 -0.99
N VAL A 137 21.34 -28.70 -1.40
CA VAL A 137 22.28 -28.11 -2.37
C VAL A 137 23.62 -27.71 -1.75
N HIS A 138 23.64 -27.18 -0.52
CA HIS A 138 24.85 -26.62 0.11
C HIS A 138 25.44 -27.50 1.21
N GLY A 139 24.80 -28.61 1.57
CA GLY A 139 25.35 -29.59 2.52
C GLY A 139 25.76 -28.97 3.86
N GLY A 140 27.04 -29.12 4.23
CA GLY A 140 27.59 -28.62 5.51
C GLY A 140 27.60 -27.09 5.66
N ASP A 141 27.58 -26.35 4.54
CA ASP A 141 27.58 -24.88 4.52
C ASP A 141 26.15 -24.29 4.44
N ALA A 142 25.14 -25.15 4.36
CA ALA A 142 23.74 -24.74 4.28
C ALA A 142 23.26 -23.85 5.44
N PRO A 143 23.70 -24.01 6.71
CA PRO A 143 23.31 -23.11 7.78
C PRO A 143 23.81 -21.67 7.56
N ALA A 144 25.02 -21.51 7.01
CA ALA A 144 25.59 -20.20 6.72
C ALA A 144 24.92 -19.55 5.50
N ALA A 145 24.64 -20.34 4.45
CA ALA A 145 23.89 -19.88 3.28
C ALA A 145 22.45 -19.46 3.64
N LEU A 146 21.74 -20.27 4.45
CA LEU A 146 20.39 -19.95 4.92
C LEU A 146 20.38 -18.69 5.80
N ALA A 147 21.33 -18.55 6.72
CA ALA A 147 21.44 -17.35 7.55
C ALA A 147 21.70 -16.10 6.70
N PHE A 148 22.54 -16.20 5.65
CA PHE A 148 22.81 -15.09 4.75
C PHE A 148 21.58 -14.69 3.92
N PHE A 149 20.87 -15.65 3.32
CA PHE A 149 19.66 -15.37 2.55
C PHE A 149 18.52 -14.84 3.44
N GLN A 150 18.31 -15.40 4.62
CA GLN A 150 17.32 -14.89 5.58
C GLN A 150 17.68 -13.48 6.06
N ALA A 151 18.95 -13.19 6.36
CA ALA A 151 19.37 -11.85 6.75
C ALA A 151 19.19 -10.83 5.62
N ALA A 152 19.52 -11.19 4.37
CA ALA A 152 19.32 -10.33 3.21
C ALA A 152 17.83 -10.11 2.90
N GLU A 153 17.00 -11.15 2.97
CA GLU A 153 15.56 -11.04 2.79
C GLU A 153 14.90 -10.23 3.92
N SER A 154 15.27 -10.45 5.19
CA SER A 154 14.79 -9.64 6.31
C SER A 154 15.27 -8.19 6.24
N LEU A 155 16.46 -7.93 5.69
CA LEU A 155 16.92 -6.56 5.40
C LEU A 155 16.09 -5.91 4.29
N MET A 156 15.82 -6.63 3.19
CA MET A 156 14.96 -6.11 2.12
C MET A 156 13.52 -5.88 2.59
N ARG A 157 12.95 -6.83 3.33
CA ARG A 157 11.61 -6.70 3.94
C ARG A 157 11.58 -5.61 4.99
N GLY A 158 12.65 -5.48 5.78
CA GLY A 158 12.85 -4.39 6.73
C GLY A 158 12.89 -3.04 6.03
N ALA A 159 13.58 -2.93 4.89
CA ALA A 159 13.53 -1.75 4.04
C ALA A 159 12.11 -1.50 3.51
N THR A 160 11.41 -2.51 2.99
CA THR A 160 10.01 -2.38 2.54
C THR A 160 9.08 -1.90 3.68
N LEU A 161 9.26 -2.42 4.90
CA LEU A 161 8.48 -2.01 6.08
C LEU A 161 8.82 -0.58 6.54
N LEU A 162 10.08 -0.16 6.42
CA LEU A 162 10.53 1.20 6.69
C LEU A 162 9.98 2.20 5.65
N PHE A 163 9.74 1.75 4.41
CA PHE A 163 9.25 2.59 3.32
C PHE A 163 7.74 2.46 3.04
N GLY A 164 7.01 1.56 3.70
CA GLY A 164 5.58 1.40 3.46
C GLY A 164 4.95 0.18 4.14
N ASN A 165 5.02 0.07 5.47
CA ASN A 165 4.27 -0.98 6.17
C ASN A 165 2.76 -0.70 6.18
N ASP A 166 2.09 -1.39 5.26
CA ASP A 166 0.67 -1.30 4.97
C ASP A 166 -0.19 -2.39 5.62
N LEU A 167 0.46 -3.37 6.26
CA LEU A 167 -0.19 -4.55 6.83
C LEU A 167 -1.03 -4.17 8.05
N GLY A 168 -2.30 -4.57 8.06
CA GLY A 168 -3.24 -4.35 9.16
C GLY A 168 -3.59 -2.88 9.43
N VAL A 169 -3.18 -1.95 8.57
CA VAL A 169 -3.51 -0.51 8.71
C VAL A 169 -4.99 -0.26 8.44
N GLU A 170 -5.59 -0.96 7.46
CA GLU A 170 -7.03 -0.81 7.17
C GLU A 170 -7.90 -1.35 8.32
N ASP A 171 -7.56 -2.52 8.87
CA ASP A 171 -8.26 -3.10 10.02
C ASP A 171 -8.21 -2.15 11.25
N ALA A 172 -7.06 -1.50 11.47
CA ALA A 172 -6.91 -0.50 12.53
C ALA A 172 -7.76 0.75 12.25
N ILE A 173 -7.77 1.27 11.01
CA ILE A 173 -8.63 2.39 10.60
C ILE A 173 -10.11 2.05 10.84
N GLN A 174 -10.55 0.85 10.44
CA GLN A 174 -11.93 0.39 10.63
C GLN A 174 -12.28 0.25 12.11
N THR A 175 -11.33 -0.21 12.94
CA THR A 175 -11.51 -0.33 14.40
C THR A 175 -11.70 1.05 15.03
N TYR A 176 -10.86 2.03 14.69
CA TYR A 176 -11.05 3.41 15.17
C TYR A 176 -12.39 4.01 14.71
N ALA A 177 -12.77 3.82 13.44
CA ALA A 177 -14.06 4.29 12.91
C ALA A 177 -15.27 3.64 13.60
N LYS A 178 -15.18 2.35 13.89
CA LYS A 178 -16.22 1.61 14.64
C LYS A 178 -16.36 2.18 16.05
N ILE A 179 -15.24 2.37 16.75
CA ILE A 179 -15.24 2.88 18.13
C ILE A 179 -15.76 4.31 18.19
N GLU A 180 -15.36 5.17 17.25
CA GLU A 180 -15.89 6.54 17.18
C GLU A 180 -17.42 6.54 17.04
N LYS A 181 -17.95 5.66 16.21
CA LYS A 181 -19.40 5.53 15.98
C LYS A 181 -20.14 4.97 17.20
N GLU A 182 -19.56 4.00 17.88
CA GLU A 182 -20.21 3.28 19.00
C GLU A 182 -20.01 3.98 20.35
N ASN A 183 -18.84 4.59 20.58
CA ASN A 183 -18.46 5.22 21.83
C ASN A 183 -17.39 6.32 21.60
N PRO A 184 -17.78 7.52 21.13
CA PRO A 184 -16.82 8.58 20.79
C PRO A 184 -16.01 9.08 21.98
N GLU A 185 -16.55 9.03 23.20
CA GLU A 185 -15.88 9.44 24.44
C GLU A 185 -14.70 8.52 24.81
N ALA A 186 -14.63 7.31 24.25
CA ALA A 186 -13.50 6.40 24.48
C ALA A 186 -12.22 6.83 23.77
N LEU A 187 -12.34 7.61 22.69
CA LEU A 187 -11.20 8.10 21.91
C LEU A 187 -10.63 9.37 22.53
N SER A 188 -9.35 9.33 22.86
CA SER A 188 -8.60 10.51 23.30
C SER A 188 -8.06 11.29 22.10
N ARG A 189 -7.64 12.54 22.32
CA ARG A 189 -6.88 13.33 21.32
C ARG A 189 -5.71 12.53 20.71
N ARG A 190 -5.00 11.73 21.52
CA ARG A 190 -3.87 10.91 21.05
C ARG A 190 -4.32 9.80 20.08
N ASP A 191 -5.51 9.26 20.28
CA ASP A 191 -6.07 8.21 19.42
C ASP A 191 -6.45 8.77 18.05
N TYR A 192 -7.08 9.95 18.00
CA TYR A 192 -7.35 10.65 16.74
C TYR A 192 -6.08 11.04 15.99
N LEU A 193 -5.03 11.49 16.69
CA LEU A 193 -3.72 11.76 16.06
C LEU A 193 -3.12 10.49 15.43
N LYS A 194 -3.14 9.37 16.16
CA LYS A 194 -2.70 8.06 15.62
C LYS A 194 -3.55 7.64 14.43
N TRP A 195 -4.86 7.81 14.51
CA TRP A 195 -5.76 7.45 13.43
C TRP A 195 -5.52 8.29 12.17
N ALA A 196 -5.28 9.60 12.31
CA ALA A 196 -4.84 10.46 11.20
C ALA A 196 -3.51 9.98 10.59
N ASP A 197 -2.55 9.54 11.41
CA ASP A 197 -1.30 8.93 10.91
C ASP A 197 -1.56 7.65 10.10
N LEU A 198 -2.56 6.83 10.48
CA LEU A 198 -2.95 5.65 9.71
C LEU A 198 -3.54 6.04 8.34
N TYR A 199 -4.37 7.08 8.29
CA TYR A 199 -4.86 7.60 7.01
C TYR A 199 -3.72 8.08 6.11
N SER A 200 -2.77 8.83 6.66
CA SER A 200 -1.58 9.30 5.90
C SER A 200 -0.66 8.14 5.45
N LYS A 201 -0.67 6.99 6.13
CA LYS A 201 0.05 5.79 5.65
C LYS A 201 -0.60 5.16 4.42
N LYS A 202 -1.91 5.35 4.25
CA LYS A 202 -2.68 4.86 3.08
C LYS A 202 -2.80 5.89 1.96
N ASP A 203 -1.98 6.94 1.98
CA ASP A 203 -2.06 8.07 1.04
C ASP A 203 -3.47 8.69 0.98
N ARG A 204 -4.16 8.72 2.13
CA ARG A 204 -5.47 9.34 2.36
C ARG A 204 -5.31 10.61 3.21
N GLU A 205 -4.46 11.53 2.78
CA GLU A 205 -4.17 12.76 3.54
C GLU A 205 -5.40 13.67 3.71
N ASP A 206 -6.30 13.69 2.73
CA ASP A 206 -7.59 14.39 2.80
C ASP A 206 -8.39 13.98 4.05
N LYS A 207 -8.53 12.67 4.25
CA LYS A 207 -9.23 12.09 5.42
C LYS A 207 -8.48 12.33 6.71
N ALA A 208 -7.15 12.33 6.67
CA ALA A 208 -6.33 12.63 7.84
C ALA A 208 -6.54 14.07 8.32
N ILE A 209 -6.59 15.03 7.39
CA ILE A 209 -6.84 16.45 7.68
C ILE A 209 -8.27 16.65 8.17
N GLU A 210 -9.26 16.07 7.47
CA GLU A 210 -10.68 16.15 7.84
C GLU A 210 -10.91 15.63 9.27
N LEU A 211 -10.32 14.49 9.62
CA LEU A 211 -10.44 13.90 10.96
C LEU A 211 -9.89 14.83 12.06
N LEU A 212 -8.74 15.47 11.84
CA LEU A 212 -8.17 16.36 12.85
C LEU A 212 -9.01 17.64 13.00
N GLN A 213 -9.48 18.19 11.88
CA GLN A 213 -10.29 19.41 11.87
C GLN A 213 -11.68 19.18 12.47
N SER A 214 -12.36 18.07 12.15
CA SER A 214 -13.70 17.76 12.65
C SER A 214 -13.74 17.58 14.17
N HIS A 215 -12.63 17.17 14.77
CA HIS A 215 -12.47 16.98 16.21
C HIS A 215 -11.80 18.16 16.92
N GLY A 216 -11.58 19.28 16.23
CA GLY A 216 -10.96 20.48 16.79
C GLY A 216 -9.52 20.24 17.29
N ILE A 217 -8.82 19.28 16.70
CA ILE A 217 -7.44 18.94 17.06
C ILE A 217 -6.50 19.84 16.27
N ASP A 218 -6.05 20.89 16.92
CA ASP A 218 -5.06 21.80 16.38
C ASP A 218 -3.64 21.25 16.59
N ASP A 219 -3.08 20.65 15.54
CA ASP A 219 -1.68 20.21 15.41
C ASP A 219 -1.16 20.75 14.08
N GLU A 220 -0.90 22.07 14.03
CA GLU A 220 -0.51 22.82 12.84
C GLU A 220 0.63 22.13 12.07
N GLY A 221 1.67 21.66 12.77
CA GLY A 221 2.83 21.02 12.13
C GLY A 221 2.48 19.69 11.44
N ARG A 222 1.52 18.94 11.99
CA ARG A 222 1.04 17.70 11.38
C ARG A 222 0.10 17.97 10.20
N ILE A 223 -0.81 18.93 10.36
CA ILE A 223 -1.72 19.37 9.29
C ILE A 223 -0.91 19.86 8.09
N GLU A 224 0.05 20.78 8.30
CA GLU A 224 0.92 21.30 7.25
C GLU A 224 1.68 20.18 6.53
N LYS A 225 2.15 19.16 7.28
CA LYS A 225 2.82 18.00 6.70
C LYS A 225 1.87 17.18 5.81
N TYR A 226 0.63 16.94 6.23
CA TYR A 226 -0.35 16.22 5.44
C TYR A 226 -0.78 17.03 4.21
N GLU A 227 -1.00 18.33 4.33
CA GLU A 227 -1.32 19.23 3.21
C GLU A 227 -0.21 19.20 2.15
N LYS A 228 1.06 19.31 2.57
CA LYS A 228 2.21 19.20 1.67
C LYS A 228 2.25 17.86 0.93
N ARG A 229 2.00 16.75 1.64
CA ARG A 229 1.96 15.41 1.03
C ARG A 229 0.78 15.27 0.08
N TRP A 230 -0.40 15.74 0.47
CA TRP A 230 -1.61 15.67 -0.33
C TRP A 230 -1.46 16.44 -1.64
N ALA A 231 -1.03 17.71 -1.55
CA ALA A 231 -0.78 18.58 -2.69
C ALA A 231 0.21 17.93 -3.66
N LYS A 232 1.32 17.38 -3.14
CA LYS A 232 2.30 16.65 -3.94
C LYS A 232 1.72 15.39 -4.58
N GLY A 233 0.90 14.63 -3.85
CA GLY A 233 0.22 13.44 -4.36
C GLY A 233 -0.72 13.76 -5.52
N ILE A 234 -1.48 14.86 -5.43
CA ILE A 234 -2.34 15.35 -6.53
C ILE A 234 -1.49 15.72 -7.75
N VAL A 235 -0.44 16.52 -7.56
CA VAL A 235 0.45 16.94 -8.66
C VAL A 235 1.08 15.73 -9.35
N ASN A 236 1.57 14.75 -8.59
CA ASN A 236 2.17 13.54 -9.14
C ASN A 236 1.16 12.75 -10.00
N ARG A 237 -0.07 12.53 -9.50
CA ARG A 237 -1.13 11.88 -10.30
C ARG A 237 -1.45 12.67 -11.57
N CYS A 238 -1.42 14.00 -11.49
CA CYS A 238 -1.67 14.85 -12.63
C CYS A 238 -0.51 14.85 -13.65
N ARG A 239 0.70 14.36 -13.36
CA ARG A 239 1.79 14.38 -14.36
C ARG A 239 1.52 13.41 -15.51
N ASP A 240 0.95 12.26 -15.20
CA ASP A 240 0.78 11.16 -16.16
C ASP A 240 -0.58 11.21 -16.89
N LEU A 241 -1.51 12.05 -16.41
CA LEU A 241 -2.83 12.20 -17.02
C LEU A 241 -2.80 13.15 -18.22
N PRO A 242 -3.58 12.89 -19.29
CA PRO A 242 -3.73 13.84 -20.38
C PRO A 242 -4.37 15.16 -19.92
N PRO A 243 -4.10 16.30 -20.60
CA PRO A 243 -4.83 17.54 -20.37
C PRO A 243 -6.33 17.30 -20.44
N SER A 244 -7.03 17.69 -19.38
CA SER A 244 -8.47 17.49 -19.20
C SER A 244 -9.00 18.51 -18.21
N LYS A 245 -10.32 18.70 -18.18
CA LYS A 245 -10.97 19.59 -17.21
C LYS A 245 -10.66 19.18 -15.77
N GLU A 246 -10.73 17.89 -15.48
CA GLU A 246 -10.48 17.32 -14.16
C GLU A 246 -9.04 17.57 -13.72
N ARG A 247 -8.07 17.37 -14.64
CA ARG A 247 -6.65 17.66 -14.39
C ARG A 247 -6.42 19.14 -14.10
N ILE A 248 -7.03 20.03 -14.89
CA ILE A 248 -6.92 21.48 -14.69
C ILE A 248 -7.51 21.87 -13.34
N GLN A 249 -8.73 21.42 -13.04
CA GLN A 249 -9.39 21.69 -11.76
C GLN A 249 -8.59 21.17 -10.57
N ALA A 250 -7.99 19.97 -10.66
CA ALA A 250 -7.17 19.41 -9.60
C ALA A 250 -5.89 20.25 -9.36
N LEU A 251 -5.24 20.74 -10.42
CA LEU A 251 -4.06 21.60 -10.28
C LEU A 251 -4.44 23.00 -9.79
N GLU A 252 -5.55 23.58 -10.27
CA GLU A 252 -6.07 24.86 -9.78
C GLU A 252 -6.42 24.77 -8.29
N TYR A 253 -7.02 23.65 -7.87
CA TYR A 253 -7.25 23.35 -6.46
C TYR A 253 -5.95 23.37 -5.67
N VAL A 254 -4.88 22.71 -6.14
CA VAL A 254 -3.58 22.74 -5.46
C VAL A 254 -3.02 24.16 -5.35
N THR A 255 -3.07 24.96 -6.43
CA THR A 255 -2.58 26.34 -6.40
C THR A 255 -3.38 27.25 -5.48
N THR A 256 -4.68 26.98 -5.33
CA THR A 256 -5.60 27.83 -4.53
C THR A 256 -5.60 27.42 -3.06
N SER A 257 -5.64 26.12 -2.79
CA SER A 257 -5.78 25.56 -1.44
C SER A 257 -4.44 25.37 -0.72
N PHE A 258 -3.32 25.20 -1.45
CA PHE A 258 -2.00 24.98 -0.85
C PHE A 258 -0.91 25.92 -1.39
N PRO A 259 -1.15 27.25 -1.44
CA PRO A 259 -0.29 28.20 -2.15
C PRO A 259 1.17 28.23 -1.68
N ASP A 260 1.40 27.93 -0.39
CA ASP A 260 2.73 27.99 0.22
C ASP A 260 3.58 26.72 0.00
N THR A 261 3.03 25.70 -0.67
CA THR A 261 3.72 24.44 -0.91
C THR A 261 4.58 24.49 -2.18
N SER A 262 5.65 23.68 -2.24
CA SER A 262 6.40 23.52 -3.51
C SER A 262 5.52 22.90 -4.60
N ALA A 263 4.54 22.08 -4.21
CA ALA A 263 3.55 21.49 -5.11
C ALA A 263 2.70 22.54 -5.83
N ALA A 264 2.36 23.67 -5.18
CA ALA A 264 1.64 24.76 -5.85
C ALA A 264 2.47 25.41 -6.97
N ARG A 265 3.79 25.56 -6.79
CA ARG A 265 4.67 26.08 -7.86
C ARG A 265 4.76 25.10 -9.03
N GLU A 266 4.85 23.81 -8.74
CA GLU A 266 4.84 22.76 -9.76
C GLU A 266 3.49 22.70 -10.48
N ALA A 267 2.37 22.84 -9.76
CA ALA A 267 1.03 22.88 -10.33
C ALA A 267 0.84 24.09 -11.25
N ASP A 268 1.29 25.29 -10.84
CA ASP A 268 1.26 26.48 -11.67
C ASP A 268 2.11 26.32 -12.94
N GLN A 269 3.29 25.69 -12.83
CA GLN A 269 4.09 25.37 -14.00
C GLN A 269 3.35 24.43 -14.97
N LEU A 270 2.77 23.33 -14.46
CA LEU A 270 1.99 22.40 -15.28
C LEU A 270 0.79 23.08 -15.93
N LEU A 271 0.05 23.93 -15.20
CA LEU A 271 -1.08 24.69 -15.73
C LEU A 271 -0.67 25.62 -16.88
N ARG A 272 0.52 26.22 -16.83
CA ARG A 272 1.07 27.02 -17.94
C ARG A 272 1.49 26.17 -19.13
N GLU A 273 1.92 24.94 -18.86
CA GLU A 273 2.39 24.02 -19.89
C GLU A 273 1.26 23.28 -20.61
N MET A 274 0.03 23.34 -20.11
CA MET A 274 -1.13 22.65 -20.67
C MET A 274 -2.11 23.57 -21.41
N PRO A 275 -2.81 23.06 -22.44
CA PRO A 275 -3.93 23.76 -23.04
C PRO A 275 -5.12 23.81 -22.07
N ARG A 276 -5.83 24.94 -22.03
CA ARG A 276 -7.08 25.08 -21.27
C ARG A 276 -8.24 24.52 -22.08
N THR A 277 -8.82 23.42 -21.61
CA THR A 277 -9.86 22.67 -22.30
C THR A 277 -10.86 22.10 -21.29
N ASP A 278 -12.11 21.95 -21.73
CA ASP A 278 -13.17 21.28 -20.96
C ASP A 278 -13.21 19.75 -21.20
N GLN A 279 -12.40 19.25 -22.12
CA GLN A 279 -12.39 17.83 -22.55
C GLN A 279 -10.99 17.24 -22.46
N SER A 280 -10.92 15.90 -22.36
CA SER A 280 -9.66 15.17 -22.39
C SER A 280 -9.02 15.22 -23.78
N LEU A 281 -7.74 15.58 -23.84
CA LEU A 281 -7.01 15.65 -25.10
C LEU A 281 -6.09 14.46 -25.28
N ILE A 282 -6.04 13.96 -26.50
CA ILE A 282 -5.16 12.87 -26.90
C ILE A 282 -3.83 13.48 -27.34
N ARG A 283 -2.74 13.04 -26.74
CA ARG A 283 -1.40 13.48 -27.17
C ARG A 283 -1.08 12.90 -28.54
N VAL A 284 -0.62 13.74 -29.46
CA VAL A 284 -0.20 13.30 -30.79
C VAL A 284 1.33 13.29 -30.84
N GLN A 285 1.92 12.10 -31.03
CA GLN A 285 3.36 11.97 -31.15
C GLN A 285 3.84 12.47 -32.51
N ARG A 286 5.02 13.10 -32.53
CA ARG A 286 5.61 13.64 -33.77
C ARG A 286 5.95 12.53 -34.76
N GLU A 287 6.36 11.38 -34.26
CA GLU A 287 6.68 10.19 -35.06
C GLU A 287 5.46 9.70 -35.83
N ASP A 288 4.27 9.83 -35.24
CA ASP A 288 3.02 9.47 -35.90
C ASP A 288 2.63 10.48 -36.99
N LEU A 289 2.86 11.78 -36.78
CA LEU A 289 2.67 12.79 -37.83
C LEU A 289 3.53 12.52 -39.06
N LYS A 290 4.78 12.08 -38.86
CA LYS A 290 5.69 11.71 -39.95
C LYS A 290 5.24 10.45 -40.66
N ALA A 291 4.91 9.41 -39.89
CA ALA A 291 4.59 8.09 -40.42
C ALA A 291 3.29 8.10 -41.25
N TYR A 292 2.29 8.88 -40.82
CA TYR A 292 0.96 8.90 -41.44
C TYR A 292 0.67 10.20 -42.20
N ARG A 293 1.71 10.87 -42.67
CA ARG A 293 1.59 12.17 -43.33
C ARG A 293 0.61 12.14 -44.51
N THR A 294 0.70 11.11 -45.35
CA THR A 294 -0.14 11.00 -46.55
C THR A 294 -1.61 10.88 -46.15
N GLU A 295 -1.92 9.98 -45.22
CA GLU A 295 -3.27 9.76 -44.72
C GLU A 295 -3.85 10.99 -44.02
N LEU A 296 -3.03 11.71 -43.25
CA LEU A 296 -3.41 12.97 -42.62
C LEU A 296 -3.75 14.02 -43.69
N VAL A 297 -2.87 14.23 -44.68
CA VAL A 297 -3.12 15.20 -45.78
C VAL A 297 -4.39 14.83 -46.55
N ASP A 298 -4.62 13.56 -46.85
CA ASP A 298 -5.81 13.06 -47.55
C ASP A 298 -7.10 13.26 -46.73
N ALA A 299 -7.01 13.21 -45.39
CA ALA A 299 -8.10 13.56 -44.48
C ALA A 299 -8.36 15.07 -44.38
N GLY A 300 -7.59 15.90 -45.08
CA GLY A 300 -7.68 17.37 -45.06
C GLY A 300 -6.82 18.02 -43.98
N PHE A 301 -5.94 17.24 -43.35
CA PHE A 301 -5.09 17.69 -42.28
C PHE A 301 -3.77 18.25 -42.80
N ASN A 302 -3.79 19.54 -43.14
CA ASN A 302 -2.67 20.20 -43.80
C ASN A 302 -1.84 21.01 -42.81
N LEU A 303 -1.16 20.32 -41.89
CA LEU A 303 -0.25 20.99 -40.95
C LEU A 303 1.08 21.38 -41.66
N PRO A 304 1.75 22.46 -41.25
CA PRO A 304 3.02 22.88 -41.85
C PRO A 304 4.10 21.81 -41.69
N ILE A 305 4.81 21.48 -42.78
CA ILE A 305 5.86 20.43 -42.76
C ILE A 305 6.98 20.75 -41.77
N GLN A 306 7.22 22.03 -41.51
CA GLN A 306 8.22 22.55 -40.58
C GLN A 306 7.98 22.10 -39.13
N TRP A 307 6.79 21.59 -38.82
CA TRP A 307 6.45 21.15 -37.47
C TRP A 307 7.08 19.80 -37.10
N TRP A 308 7.53 19.02 -38.09
CA TRP A 308 8.07 17.68 -37.89
C TRP A 308 9.16 17.30 -38.91
N ASP A 309 9.90 18.25 -39.47
CA ASP A 309 10.94 18.00 -40.48
C ASP A 309 12.33 17.65 -39.89
N ASP A 310 12.45 17.47 -38.56
CA ASP A 310 13.70 17.30 -37.82
C ASP A 310 14.65 18.52 -37.87
N GLU A 311 14.21 19.64 -38.44
CA GLU A 311 14.98 20.89 -38.49
C GLU A 311 14.56 21.84 -37.36
N LYS A 312 15.22 21.70 -36.19
CA LYS A 312 14.98 22.54 -35.00
C LYS A 312 14.96 24.06 -35.26
N GLY A 313 15.63 24.53 -36.31
CA GLY A 313 15.66 25.94 -36.71
C GLY A 313 14.37 26.48 -37.33
N ASN A 314 13.45 25.61 -37.77
CA ASN A 314 12.28 25.99 -38.55
C ASN A 314 10.99 26.13 -37.73
N GLY A 315 11.07 26.07 -36.41
CA GLY A 315 9.89 26.07 -35.54
C GLY A 315 9.25 24.69 -35.40
N GLU A 316 10.10 23.65 -35.36
CA GLU A 316 9.71 22.28 -35.06
C GLU A 316 8.95 22.19 -33.72
N LEU A 317 7.89 21.40 -33.69
CA LEU A 317 7.13 21.17 -32.46
C LEU A 317 7.94 20.30 -31.49
N GLY A 318 7.84 20.61 -30.20
CA GLY A 318 8.32 19.72 -29.14
C GLY A 318 7.48 18.44 -29.03
N GLU A 319 7.97 17.47 -28.25
CA GLU A 319 7.25 16.20 -28.04
C GLU A 319 5.92 16.38 -27.29
N ASP A 320 5.81 17.42 -26.45
CA ASP A 320 4.61 17.77 -25.65
C ASP A 320 3.91 19.04 -26.19
N SER A 321 3.94 19.22 -27.50
CA SER A 321 3.50 20.44 -28.17
C SER A 321 2.25 20.27 -29.04
N LEU A 322 1.69 19.06 -29.14
CA LEU A 322 0.53 18.78 -29.98
C LEU A 322 -0.46 17.84 -29.28
N TYR A 323 -1.71 18.28 -29.22
CA TYR A 323 -2.82 17.51 -28.67
C TYR A 323 -4.03 17.59 -29.60
N TRP A 324 -4.75 16.48 -29.71
CA TRP A 324 -6.00 16.35 -30.44
C TRP A 324 -7.18 16.35 -29.48
N ASN A 325 -8.19 17.14 -29.80
CA ASN A 325 -9.51 17.08 -29.17
C ASN A 325 -10.46 16.32 -30.09
N ASP A 326 -10.88 15.12 -29.71
CA ASP A 326 -11.77 14.28 -30.52
C ASP A 326 -13.20 14.82 -30.63
N GLU A 327 -13.71 15.44 -29.56
CA GLU A 327 -15.09 15.92 -29.49
C GLU A 327 -15.27 17.24 -30.26
N GLU A 328 -14.35 18.19 -30.10
CA GLU A 328 -14.36 19.43 -30.87
C GLU A 328 -13.78 19.27 -32.27
N ALA A 329 -13.09 18.15 -32.51
CA ALA A 329 -12.23 17.92 -33.66
C ALA A 329 -11.28 19.11 -33.87
N ALA A 330 -10.59 19.48 -32.80
CA ALA A 330 -9.71 20.64 -32.78
C ALA A 330 -8.29 20.24 -32.38
N ILE A 331 -7.33 21.01 -32.86
CA ILE A 331 -5.93 20.82 -32.47
C ILE A 331 -5.46 21.91 -31.56
N TRP A 332 -4.87 21.47 -30.48
CA TRP A 332 -4.11 22.29 -29.56
C TRP A 332 -2.63 22.13 -29.86
N TYR A 333 -1.96 23.24 -30.16
CA TYR A 333 -0.53 23.21 -30.43
C TYR A 333 0.22 24.40 -29.80
N ARG A 334 1.52 24.20 -29.53
CA ARG A 334 2.46 25.27 -29.17
C ARG A 334 3.82 25.02 -29.81
N VAL A 335 4.44 26.05 -30.37
CA VAL A 335 5.74 25.89 -31.05
C VAL A 335 6.87 25.61 -30.06
N THR A 336 6.88 26.31 -28.93
CA THR A 336 7.86 26.12 -27.85
C THR A 336 7.16 26.06 -26.50
N SER A 337 7.83 25.59 -25.46
CA SER A 337 7.31 25.64 -24.08
C SER A 337 7.01 27.05 -23.58
N LYS A 338 7.59 28.09 -24.20
CA LYS A 338 7.34 29.50 -23.91
C LYS A 338 6.22 30.12 -24.75
N SER A 339 5.76 29.43 -25.80
CA SER A 339 4.69 29.92 -26.67
C SER A 339 3.32 29.63 -26.05
N PRO A 340 2.34 30.54 -26.21
CA PRO A 340 0.98 30.25 -25.77
C PRO A 340 0.39 29.10 -26.61
N TRP A 341 -0.46 28.29 -25.98
CA TRP A 341 -1.28 27.30 -26.68
C TRP A 341 -2.22 27.99 -27.67
N ARG A 342 -2.32 27.40 -28.87
CA ARG A 342 -3.20 27.84 -29.94
C ARG A 342 -4.13 26.70 -30.31
N LYS A 343 -5.36 27.05 -30.67
CA LYS A 343 -6.38 26.12 -31.15
C LYS A 343 -6.59 26.29 -32.65
N ILE A 344 -6.62 25.19 -33.39
CA ILE A 344 -7.04 25.15 -34.79
C ILE A 344 -8.31 24.31 -34.85
N ASP A 345 -9.44 24.97 -35.09
CA ASP A 345 -10.72 24.31 -35.31
C ASP A 345 -10.75 23.69 -36.71
N GLN A 346 -11.21 22.44 -36.83
CA GLN A 346 -11.40 21.78 -38.12
C GLN A 346 -12.82 21.97 -38.62
N SER A 347 -12.99 22.09 -39.94
CA SER A 347 -14.31 22.12 -40.57
C SER A 347 -15.07 20.82 -40.32
N ASP A 348 -16.40 20.87 -40.18
CA ASP A 348 -17.24 19.69 -39.87
C ASP A 348 -17.02 18.50 -40.83
N LEU A 349 -16.81 18.76 -42.12
CA LEU A 349 -16.53 17.72 -43.13
C LEU A 349 -15.17 17.03 -42.93
N ALA A 350 -14.20 17.74 -42.36
CA ALA A 350 -12.87 17.21 -42.06
C ALA A 350 -12.85 16.42 -40.74
N LYS A 351 -13.78 16.72 -39.80
CA LYS A 351 -13.81 16.10 -38.46
C LYS A 351 -13.89 14.58 -38.52
N ASP A 352 -14.86 14.04 -39.24
CA ASP A 352 -15.07 12.59 -39.33
C ASP A 352 -13.88 11.86 -39.99
N ARG A 353 -13.28 12.50 -41.01
CA ARG A 353 -12.12 11.95 -41.72
C ARG A 353 -10.88 11.96 -40.84
N ILE A 354 -10.62 13.08 -40.17
CA ILE A 354 -9.49 13.26 -39.27
C ILE A 354 -9.61 12.30 -38.08
N ARG A 355 -10.80 12.18 -37.49
CA ARG A 355 -11.07 11.22 -36.42
C ARG A 355 -10.79 9.78 -36.86
N ALA A 356 -11.30 9.38 -38.02
CA ALA A 356 -11.04 8.04 -38.57
C ALA A 356 -9.54 7.78 -38.78
N VAL A 357 -8.78 8.78 -39.25
CA VAL A 357 -7.33 8.68 -39.40
C VAL A 357 -6.64 8.58 -38.03
N PHE A 358 -6.95 9.44 -37.06
CA PHE A 358 -6.31 9.37 -35.74
C PHE A 358 -6.59 8.06 -35.01
N VAL A 359 -7.80 7.49 -35.12
CA VAL A 359 -8.11 6.15 -34.59
C VAL A 359 -7.27 5.07 -35.30
N GLN A 360 -7.09 5.17 -36.62
CA GLN A 360 -6.22 4.24 -37.36
C GLN A 360 -4.74 4.38 -36.95
N VAL A 361 -4.28 5.62 -36.75
CA VAL A 361 -2.92 5.95 -36.29
C VAL A 361 -2.68 5.35 -34.90
N GLU A 362 -3.61 5.56 -33.97
CA GLU A 362 -3.54 5.04 -32.61
C GLU A 362 -3.52 3.50 -32.60
N ASN A 363 -4.44 2.85 -33.31
CA ASN A 363 -4.48 1.39 -33.42
C ASN A 363 -3.18 0.81 -33.99
N ARG A 364 -2.59 1.46 -35.00
CA ARG A 364 -1.31 1.04 -35.59
C ARG A 364 -0.12 1.36 -34.70
N ALA A 365 -0.16 2.44 -33.91
CA ALA A 365 0.86 2.76 -32.91
C ALA A 365 0.85 1.73 -31.77
N VAL A 366 -0.32 1.37 -31.25
CA VAL A 366 -0.51 0.30 -30.27
C VAL A 366 0.01 -1.03 -30.82
N ALA A 367 -0.35 -1.40 -32.04
CA ALA A 367 0.14 -2.63 -32.67
C ALA A 367 1.68 -2.65 -32.83
N ARG A 368 2.32 -1.51 -33.15
CA ARG A 368 3.78 -1.38 -33.21
C ARG A 368 4.42 -1.53 -31.83
N ALA A 369 3.88 -0.88 -30.80
CA ALA A 369 4.36 -1.00 -29.42
C ALA A 369 4.25 -2.45 -28.93
N MET A 370 3.11 -3.11 -29.17
CA MET A 370 2.91 -4.53 -28.86
C MET A 370 3.92 -5.43 -29.60
N LYS A 371 4.22 -5.14 -30.87
CA LYS A 371 5.21 -5.90 -31.65
C LYS A 371 6.65 -5.70 -31.13
N GLN A 372 6.99 -4.50 -30.66
CA GLN A 372 8.28 -4.20 -30.03
C GLN A 372 8.42 -4.83 -28.64
N ASP A 373 7.37 -4.81 -27.83
CA ASP A 373 7.38 -5.51 -26.53
C ASP A 373 7.50 -7.03 -26.71
N ARG A 374 6.86 -7.59 -27.74
CA ARG A 374 7.02 -8.99 -28.17
C ARG A 374 8.45 -9.30 -28.62
N SER A 375 9.09 -8.41 -29.39
CA SER A 375 10.48 -8.63 -29.87
C SER A 375 11.54 -8.45 -28.77
N LEU A 376 11.22 -7.72 -27.71
CA LEU A 376 12.05 -7.56 -26.51
C LEU A 376 11.84 -8.68 -25.47
N GLY A 377 11.07 -9.72 -25.78
CA GLY A 377 10.88 -10.89 -24.92
C GLY A 377 10.09 -10.60 -23.64
N ARG A 378 9.40 -9.46 -23.55
CA ARG A 378 8.47 -9.19 -22.44
C ARG A 378 7.17 -9.95 -22.72
N ARG A 379 7.07 -11.16 -22.17
CA ARG A 379 5.85 -11.97 -22.13
C ARG A 379 4.74 -11.16 -21.43
N PHE A 380 3.68 -10.77 -22.14
CA PHE A 380 2.39 -10.37 -21.56
C PHE A 380 1.29 -10.44 -22.64
N PRO A 381 0.00 -10.62 -22.31
CA PRO A 381 -0.63 -11.19 -21.12
C PRO A 381 -1.34 -12.54 -21.42
N LEU A 382 -1.73 -13.22 -20.36
CA LEU A 382 -2.57 -14.42 -20.33
C LEU A 382 -3.95 -14.20 -20.96
N GLU A 383 -4.36 -15.08 -21.86
CA GLU A 383 -5.76 -15.25 -22.25
C GLU A 383 -6.34 -16.42 -21.46
N ILE A 384 -7.48 -16.21 -20.79
CA ILE A 384 -8.20 -17.27 -20.08
C ILE A 384 -9.29 -17.75 -21.04
N GLU A 385 -9.01 -18.83 -21.78
CA GLU A 385 -10.05 -19.52 -22.54
C GLU A 385 -10.95 -20.30 -21.57
N GLY A 386 -12.23 -19.91 -21.53
CA GLY A 386 -13.29 -20.67 -20.87
C GLY A 386 -14.31 -21.11 -21.90
N ALA A 387 -14.22 -22.36 -22.36
CA ALA A 387 -15.31 -22.96 -23.11
C ALA A 387 -16.50 -23.21 -22.17
N LEU A 388 -17.70 -22.75 -22.55
CA LEU A 388 -18.96 -23.15 -21.93
C LEU A 388 -19.19 -24.64 -22.24
N GLY A 389 -18.86 -25.50 -21.28
CA GLY A 389 -19.17 -26.93 -21.30
C GLY A 389 -19.81 -27.36 -19.98
N ASP A 390 -21.06 -27.80 -20.07
CA ASP A 390 -21.91 -28.52 -19.11
C ASP A 390 -21.43 -28.64 -17.65
N GLY A 391 -21.59 -27.52 -16.92
CA GLY A 391 -22.05 -27.50 -15.53
C GLY A 391 -21.43 -28.50 -14.55
N SER A 392 -20.14 -28.38 -14.23
CA SER A 392 -19.61 -28.49 -12.85
C SER A 392 -18.08 -28.40 -12.86
N TYR A 393 -17.56 -27.35 -12.23
CA TYR A 393 -16.14 -26.99 -12.05
C TYR A 393 -15.40 -26.41 -13.28
N ILE A 394 -15.20 -25.08 -13.24
CA ILE A 394 -14.24 -24.36 -14.09
C ILE A 394 -12.94 -24.27 -13.30
N THR A 395 -11.94 -25.06 -13.66
CA THR A 395 -10.54 -24.73 -13.38
C THR A 395 -9.94 -24.17 -14.66
N PRO A 396 -9.54 -22.89 -14.72
CA PRO A 396 -8.88 -22.36 -15.90
C PRO A 396 -7.58 -23.15 -16.11
N GLN A 397 -7.44 -23.77 -17.28
CA GLN A 397 -6.17 -24.33 -17.71
C GLN A 397 -5.38 -23.23 -18.41
N LEU A 398 -4.15 -22.99 -17.91
CA LEU A 398 -3.14 -22.24 -18.64
C LEU A 398 -2.65 -23.11 -19.80
N VAL A 399 -3.01 -22.75 -21.04
CA VAL A 399 -2.46 -23.37 -22.24
C VAL A 399 -1.46 -22.38 -22.86
N GLU A 400 -0.17 -22.76 -22.90
CA GLU A 400 0.83 -22.06 -23.72
C GLU A 400 0.61 -22.52 -25.17
N TYR A 401 0.15 -21.62 -26.05
CA TYR A 401 0.14 -21.89 -27.50
C TYR A 401 1.54 -21.67 -28.07
N ASP A 402 2.08 -22.69 -28.74
CA ASP A 402 3.27 -22.56 -29.59
C ASP A 402 2.82 -22.11 -30.98
N LEU A 403 2.85 -20.80 -31.23
CA LEU A 403 2.47 -20.20 -32.53
C LEU A 403 3.64 -20.18 -33.52
N SER A 404 4.52 -21.17 -33.47
CA SER A 404 5.53 -21.36 -34.51
C SER A 404 4.96 -21.91 -35.82
N ASP A 405 3.67 -22.28 -35.86
CA ASP A 405 2.99 -22.74 -37.07
C ASP A 405 2.27 -21.57 -37.80
N PRO A 406 2.70 -21.18 -39.01
CA PRO A 406 2.12 -20.05 -39.75
C PRO A 406 0.71 -20.30 -40.31
N ASP A 407 0.15 -21.50 -40.15
CA ASP A 407 -1.14 -21.89 -40.73
C ASP A 407 -2.37 -21.53 -39.85
N ASP A 408 -2.18 -21.13 -38.58
CA ASP A 408 -3.30 -20.77 -37.68
C ASP A 408 -3.75 -19.29 -37.76
N LEU A 409 -3.19 -18.50 -38.68
CA LEU A 409 -3.61 -17.11 -38.92
C LEU A 409 -4.83 -16.96 -39.85
N TYR A 410 -5.52 -18.05 -40.15
CA TYR A 410 -6.75 -18.05 -40.95
C TYR A 410 -7.93 -18.64 -40.18
N TYR A 411 -8.46 -17.88 -39.22
CA TYR A 411 -9.90 -17.92 -38.92
C TYR A 411 -10.42 -16.49 -38.69
N GLU A 412 -11.54 -16.18 -39.36
CA GLU A 412 -12.27 -14.91 -39.38
C GLU A 412 -12.79 -14.45 -38.00
#